data_AF-A0A8T4S2Y8-F1
#
_entry.id   AF-A0A8T4S2Y8-F1
#
_cell.length_a   1.000
_cell.length_b   1.000
_cell.length_c   1.000
_cell.angle_alpha   90.00
_cell.angle_beta   90.00
_cell.angle_gamma   90.00
#
_symmetry.space_group_name_H-M   'P 1'
#
loop_
_entity.id
_entity.type
_entity.pdbx_description
1 polymer ?
#
loop_
_entity_poly.entity_id
_entity_poly.type
_entity_poly.pdbx_seq_one_letter_code
_entity_poly.pdbx_strand_id
1 'polypeptide(L)'
;MAAFMLYFWILLFLFSLIYLLVSLFNFKGGLKFLNENGGLFFIFLGALVVISIVTNDPVTVAGITIPTELQWFGSLILTGFGSWKFYLNPLKNKVFAMDRELGEVKQGVQHLEINVNTLTTHILSKKSVKN
;
A
#
# COMPACT_ATOMS: atom_id res chain seq x y z
N MET A 1 -23.14 -25.56 1.19
CA MET A 1 -22.63 -24.44 0.37
C MET A 1 -22.45 -23.16 1.19
N ALA A 2 -23.36 -22.80 2.11
CA ALA A 2 -23.23 -21.69 3.09
C ALA A 2 -21.93 -21.57 3.94
N ALA A 3 -21.07 -22.59 3.97
CA ALA A 3 -19.84 -22.59 4.76
C ALA A 3 -18.78 -21.61 4.24
N PHE A 4 -18.70 -21.39 2.91
CA PHE A 4 -17.65 -20.56 2.32
C PHE A 4 -17.76 -19.08 2.67
N MET A 5 -18.98 -18.52 2.59
CA MET A 5 -19.24 -17.14 2.97
C MET A 5 -19.02 -16.95 4.48
N LEU A 6 -19.40 -17.94 5.28
CA LEU A 6 -19.12 -17.95 6.71
C LEU A 6 -17.61 -18.00 7.01
N TYR A 7 -16.83 -18.81 6.29
CA TYR A 7 -15.36 -18.81 6.40
C TYR A 7 -14.76 -17.46 6.00
N PHE A 8 -15.26 -16.83 4.94
CA PHE A 8 -14.84 -15.50 4.53
C PHE A 8 -15.06 -14.47 5.65
N TRP A 9 -16.27 -14.41 6.22
CA TRP A 9 -16.58 -13.49 7.31
C TRP A 9 -15.78 -13.77 8.58
N ILE A 10 -15.58 -15.05 8.93
CA ILE A 10 -14.72 -15.43 10.06
C ILE A 10 -13.30 -14.94 9.81
N LEU A 11 -12.72 -15.21 8.64
CA LEU A 11 -11.36 -14.78 8.29
C LEU A 11 -11.23 -13.26 8.31
N LEU A 12 -12.21 -12.56 7.76
CA LEU A 12 -12.23 -11.10 7.70
C LEU A 12 -12.36 -10.50 9.11
N PHE A 13 -13.23 -11.06 9.95
CA PHE A 13 -13.36 -10.67 11.35
C PHE A 13 -12.08 -10.94 12.14
N LEU A 14 -11.49 -12.13 11.99
CA LEU A 14 -10.23 -12.50 12.65
C LEU A 14 -9.11 -11.54 12.23
N PHE A 15 -9.05 -11.19 10.95
CA PHE A 15 -8.06 -10.26 10.43
C PHE A 15 -8.26 -8.85 10.98
N SER A 16 -9.49 -8.36 11.01
CA SER A 16 -9.83 -7.06 11.61
C SER A 16 -9.55 -7.05 13.12
N LEU A 17 -9.78 -8.15 13.83
CA LEU A 17 -9.50 -8.31 15.25
C LEU A 17 -7.99 -8.32 15.53
N ILE A 18 -7.21 -9.11 14.78
CA ILE A 18 -5.75 -9.14 14.86
C ILE A 18 -5.19 -7.74 14.60
N TYR A 19 -5.70 -7.06 13.58
CA TYR A 19 -5.31 -5.69 13.27
C TYR A 19 -5.59 -4.73 14.44
N LEU A 20 -6.79 -4.79 14.99
CA LEU A 20 -7.20 -3.91 16.10
C LEU A 20 -6.37 -4.20 17.36
N LEU A 21 -6.10 -5.47 17.67
CA LEU A 21 -5.22 -5.89 18.76
C LEU A 21 -3.78 -5.39 18.55
N VAL A 22 -3.19 -5.60 17.37
CA VAL A 22 -1.83 -5.12 17.06
C VAL A 22 -1.75 -3.60 17.15
N SER A 23 -2.81 -2.90 16.72
CA SER A 23 -2.93 -1.44 16.84
C SER A 23 -3.10 -0.98 18.29
N LEU A 24 -3.85 -1.71 19.12
CA LEU A 24 -4.13 -1.35 20.51
C LEU A 24 -2.91 -1.60 21.40
N PHE A 25 -2.20 -2.71 21.18
CA PHE A 25 -1.00 -3.09 21.93
C PHE A 25 0.29 -2.46 21.41
N ASN A 26 0.21 -1.61 20.37
CA ASN A 26 1.34 -0.87 19.81
C ASN A 26 2.56 -1.75 19.49
N PHE A 27 2.31 -2.98 19.04
CA PHE A 27 3.35 -3.97 18.79
C PHE A 27 4.14 -3.57 17.53
N LYS A 28 5.26 -2.86 17.72
CA LYS A 28 6.07 -2.27 16.63
C LYS A 28 6.45 -3.30 15.55
N GLY A 29 6.70 -4.56 15.93
CA GLY A 29 7.01 -5.65 15.00
C GLY A 29 5.80 -6.12 14.18
N GLY A 30 4.64 -6.25 14.80
CA GLY A 30 3.41 -6.71 14.13
C GLY A 30 2.90 -5.69 13.12
N LEU A 31 2.92 -4.41 13.48
CA LEU A 31 2.53 -3.31 12.58
C LEU A 31 3.47 -3.19 11.37
N LYS A 32 4.78 -3.38 11.56
CA LYS A 32 5.77 -3.37 10.48
C LYS A 32 5.55 -4.54 9.51
N PHE A 33 5.35 -5.76 10.02
CA PHE A 33 5.06 -6.93 9.21
C PHE A 33 3.75 -6.78 8.40
N LEU A 34 2.70 -6.23 9.03
CA LEU A 34 1.42 -5.99 8.36
C LEU A 34 1.50 -4.90 7.28
N ASN A 35 2.34 -3.88 7.47
CA ASN A 35 2.57 -2.85 6.46
C ASN A 35 3.43 -3.36 5.30
N GLU A 36 4.45 -4.17 5.58
CA GLU A 36 5.34 -4.73 4.55
C GLU A 36 4.65 -5.79 3.70
N ASN A 37 3.84 -6.66 4.33
CA ASN A 37 3.12 -7.74 3.66
C ASN A 37 1.64 -7.42 3.39
N GLY A 38 1.19 -6.19 3.68
CA GLY A 38 -0.22 -5.78 3.56
C GLY A 38 -0.79 -5.96 2.16
N GLY A 39 0.07 -5.87 1.13
CA GLY A 39 -0.32 -6.17 -0.26
C GLY A 39 -0.70 -7.63 -0.50
N LEU A 40 0.03 -8.59 0.08
CA LEU A 40 -0.29 -10.03 -0.04
C LEU A 40 -1.60 -10.35 0.68
N PHE A 41 -1.84 -9.75 1.84
CA PHE A 41 -3.11 -9.87 2.55
C PHE A 41 -4.27 -9.29 1.74
N PHE A 42 -4.03 -8.18 1.01
CA PHE A 42 -5.02 -7.59 0.12
C PHE A 42 -5.37 -8.50 -1.06
N ILE A 43 -4.37 -9.13 -1.67
CA ILE A 43 -4.57 -10.08 -2.76
C ILE A 43 -5.37 -11.30 -2.26
N PHE A 44 -5.05 -11.80 -1.06
CA PHE A 44 -5.77 -12.93 -0.46
C PHE A 44 -7.22 -12.59 -0.11
N LEU A 45 -7.48 -11.43 0.52
CA LEU A 45 -8.83 -10.94 0.78
C LEU A 45 -9.61 -10.69 -0.51
N GLY A 46 -8.97 -10.11 -1.53
CA GLY A 46 -9.56 -9.89 -2.85
C GLY A 46 -9.96 -11.20 -3.53
N ALA A 47 -9.10 -12.22 -3.49
CA ALA A 47 -9.40 -13.55 -4.03
C ALA A 47 -10.61 -14.19 -3.33
N LEU A 48 -10.69 -14.06 -2.00
CA LEU A 48 -11.84 -14.55 -1.23
C LEU A 48 -13.13 -13.78 -1.53
N VAL A 49 -13.05 -12.46 -1.72
CA VAL A 49 -14.20 -11.65 -2.17
C VAL A 49 -14.67 -12.12 -3.54
N VAL A 50 -13.77 -12.29 -4.52
CA VAL A 50 -14.11 -12.79 -5.87
C VAL A 50 -14.84 -14.14 -5.79
N ILE A 51 -14.32 -15.08 -5.00
CA ILE A 51 -14.96 -16.37 -4.78
C ILE A 51 -16.34 -16.18 -4.15
N SER A 52 -16.46 -15.32 -3.13
CA SER A 52 -17.75 -15.02 -2.50
C SER A 52 -18.77 -14.40 -3.46
N ILE A 53 -18.35 -13.59 -4.42
CA ILE A 53 -19.21 -13.03 -5.48
C ILE A 53 -19.77 -14.16 -6.34
N VAL A 54 -18.90 -15.07 -6.77
CA VAL A 54 -19.23 -16.16 -7.69
C VAL A 54 -20.20 -17.15 -7.04
N THR A 55 -20.03 -17.45 -5.75
CA THR A 55 -20.84 -18.46 -5.07
C THR A 55 -22.22 -17.93 -4.63
N ASN A 56 -22.39 -16.61 -4.47
CA ASN A 56 -23.66 -15.94 -4.11
C ASN A 56 -24.40 -16.58 -2.91
N ASP A 57 -23.65 -17.13 -1.95
CA ASP A 57 -24.18 -17.85 -0.80
C ASP A 57 -24.59 -16.85 0.31
N PRO A 58 -25.84 -16.85 0.79
CA PRO A 58 -26.26 -15.93 1.85
C PRO A 58 -25.69 -16.35 3.21
N VAL A 59 -25.08 -15.41 3.93
CA VAL A 59 -24.61 -15.64 5.31
C VAL A 59 -25.80 -15.73 6.27
N THR A 60 -25.88 -16.87 6.95
CA THR A 60 -26.82 -17.11 8.06
C THR A 60 -26.03 -17.22 9.36
N VAL A 61 -26.27 -16.31 10.31
CA VAL A 61 -25.65 -16.38 11.66
C VAL A 61 -26.76 -16.65 12.67
N ALA A 62 -26.65 -17.74 13.41
CA ALA A 62 -27.62 -18.13 14.45
C ALA A 62 -29.09 -18.16 13.97
N GLY A 63 -29.34 -18.56 12.72
CA GLY A 63 -30.68 -18.63 12.12
C GLY A 63 -31.21 -17.33 11.53
N ILE A 64 -30.46 -16.22 11.66
CA ILE A 64 -30.79 -14.93 11.05
C ILE A 64 -29.99 -14.80 9.74
N THR A 65 -30.69 -14.74 8.61
CA THR A 65 -30.09 -14.44 7.31
C THR A 65 -29.88 -12.93 7.22
N ILE A 66 -28.62 -12.51 7.12
CA ILE A 66 -28.33 -11.09 6.91
C ILE A 66 -28.73 -10.76 5.46
N PRO A 67 -29.44 -9.65 5.19
CA PRO A 67 -29.73 -9.24 3.82
C PRO A 67 -28.45 -9.12 3.00
N THR A 68 -28.45 -9.67 1.78
CA THR A 68 -27.27 -9.74 0.91
C THR A 68 -26.70 -8.35 0.64
N GLU A 69 -27.55 -7.33 0.54
CA GLU A 69 -27.17 -5.92 0.34
C GLU A 69 -26.27 -5.40 1.48
N LEU A 70 -26.59 -5.76 2.73
CA LEU A 70 -25.79 -5.37 3.90
C LEU A 70 -24.45 -6.12 3.96
N GLN A 71 -24.42 -7.37 3.52
CA GLN A 71 -23.18 -8.15 3.43
C GLN A 71 -22.22 -7.53 2.41
N TRP A 72 -22.74 -7.13 1.25
CA TRP A 72 -21.97 -6.41 0.23
C TRP A 72 -21.48 -5.06 0.71
N PHE A 73 -22.37 -4.28 1.33
CA PHE A 73 -22.02 -2.97 1.84
C PHE A 73 -20.90 -3.03 2.88
N GLY A 74 -21.00 -3.96 3.86
CA GLY A 74 -19.96 -4.17 4.85
C GLY A 74 -18.63 -4.63 4.23
N SER A 75 -18.69 -5.54 3.27
CA SER A 75 -17.51 -6.03 2.55
C SER A 75 -16.82 -4.92 1.77
N LEU A 76 -17.58 -4.10 1.04
CA LEU A 76 -17.05 -2.95 0.29
C LEU A 76 -16.38 -1.92 1.20
N ILE A 77 -16.98 -1.63 2.36
CA ILE A 77 -16.39 -0.70 3.34
C ILE A 77 -15.07 -1.27 3.87
N LEU A 78 -15.03 -2.53 4.27
CA LEU A 78 -13.84 -3.15 4.87
C LEU A 78 -12.71 -3.29 3.84
N THR A 79 -13.03 -3.74 2.62
CA THR A 79 -12.08 -3.81 1.51
C THR A 79 -11.61 -2.43 1.09
N GLY A 80 -12.49 -1.43 1.02
CA GLY A 80 -12.14 -0.05 0.69
C GLY A 80 -11.23 0.58 1.72
N PHE A 81 -11.57 0.45 3.01
CA PHE A 81 -10.74 0.95 4.11
C PHE A 81 -9.37 0.26 4.15
N GLY A 82 -9.34 -1.06 4.01
CA GLY A 82 -8.08 -1.78 3.94
C GLY A 82 -7.24 -1.35 2.73
N SER A 83 -7.86 -1.15 1.56
CA SER A 83 -7.13 -0.79 0.33
C SER A 83 -6.49 0.57 0.50
N TRP A 84 -7.25 1.51 1.07
CA TRP A 84 -6.74 2.83 1.41
C TRP A 84 -5.56 2.74 2.38
N LYS A 85 -5.71 2.00 3.48
CA LYS A 85 -4.74 2.02 4.58
C LYS A 85 -3.47 1.22 4.30
N PHE A 86 -3.58 0.05 3.67
CA PHE A 86 -2.47 -0.88 3.48
C PHE A 86 -1.87 -0.86 2.07
N TYR A 87 -2.57 -0.31 1.08
CA TYR A 87 -2.07 -0.25 -0.29
C TYR A 87 -1.84 1.19 -0.74
N LEU A 88 -2.88 2.02 -0.78
CA LEU A 88 -2.79 3.37 -1.32
C LEU A 88 -1.92 4.30 -0.46
N ASN A 89 -2.06 4.25 0.87
CA ASN A 89 -1.31 5.13 1.76
C ASN A 89 0.21 4.83 1.77
N PRO A 90 0.66 3.55 1.88
CA PRO A 90 2.07 3.22 1.74
C PRO A 90 2.61 3.53 0.34
N LEU A 91 1.82 3.30 -0.71
CA LEU A 91 2.21 3.60 -2.09
C LEU A 91 2.44 5.10 -2.27
N LYS A 92 1.51 5.94 -1.79
CA LYS A 92 1.63 7.40 -1.79
C LYS A 92 2.95 7.83 -1.14
N ASN A 93 3.27 7.31 0.05
CA ASN A 93 4.50 7.65 0.75
C ASN A 93 5.76 7.24 -0.03
N LYS A 94 5.75 6.07 -0.68
CA LYS A 94 6.87 5.62 -1.53
C LYS A 94 7.04 6.50 -2.77
N VAL A 95 5.95 6.90 -3.40
CA VAL A 95 5.99 7.82 -4.56
C VAL A 95 6.56 9.18 -4.16
N PHE A 96 6.14 9.75 -3.03
CA PHE A 96 6.71 11.00 -2.54
C PHE A 96 8.21 10.88 -2.19
N ALA A 97 8.64 9.76 -1.63
CA ALA A 97 10.06 9.52 -1.36
C ALA A 97 10.86 9.45 -2.67
N MET A 98 10.35 8.73 -3.67
CA MET A 98 10.98 8.59 -4.98
C MET A 98 11.06 9.93 -5.73
N ASP A 99 10.00 10.74 -5.73
CA ASP A 99 10.01 12.07 -6.33
C ASP A 99 11.05 12.99 -5.67
N ARG A 100 11.23 12.87 -4.36
CA ARG A 100 12.24 13.61 -3.62
C ARG A 100 13.66 13.18 -4.01
N GLU A 101 13.92 11.87 -4.04
CA GLU A 101 15.23 11.33 -4.46
C GLU A 101 15.57 11.73 -5.90
N LEU A 102 14.59 11.68 -6.82
CA LEU A 102 14.78 12.15 -8.20
C LEU A 102 15.07 13.65 -8.27
N GLY A 103 14.44 14.45 -7.41
CA GLY A 103 14.74 15.87 -7.26
C GLY A 103 16.18 16.13 -6.80
N GLU A 104 16.66 15.38 -5.80
CA GLU A 104 18.03 15.46 -5.28
C GLU A 104 19.07 15.04 -6.35
N VAL A 105 18.79 13.98 -7.12
CA VAL A 105 19.64 13.55 -8.25
C VAL A 105 19.68 14.63 -9.33
N LYS A 106 18.53 15.22 -9.70
CA LYS A 106 18.46 16.29 -10.71
C LYS A 106 19.28 17.51 -10.30
N GLN A 107 19.22 17.91 -9.03
CA GLN A 107 20.05 19.00 -8.50
C GLN A 107 21.54 18.65 -8.54
N GLY A 108 21.91 17.42 -8.17
CA GLY A 108 23.29 16.94 -8.24
C GLY A 108 23.86 17.00 -9.66
N VAL A 109 23.08 16.57 -10.66
CA VAL A 109 23.47 16.63 -12.08
C VAL A 109 23.65 18.08 -12.54
N GLN A 110 22.75 19.00 -12.17
CA GLN A 110 22.88 20.41 -12.50
C GLN A 110 24.13 21.05 -11.90
N HIS A 111 24.47 20.72 -10.66
CA HIS A 111 25.70 21.20 -10.03
C HIS A 111 26.97 20.65 -10.70
N LEU A 112 26.94 19.39 -11.15
CA LEU A 112 28.04 18.81 -11.92
C LEU A 112 28.23 19.50 -13.27
N GLU A 113 27.13 19.80 -13.99
CA GLU A 113 27.18 20.51 -15.26
C GLU A 113 27.79 21.91 -15.12
N ILE A 114 27.39 22.65 -14.07
CA ILE A 114 27.97 23.96 -13.73
C ILE A 114 29.47 23.83 -13.44
N ASN A 115 29.87 22.85 -12.62
CA ASN A 115 31.28 22.64 -12.26
C ASN A 115 32.14 22.29 -13.48
N VAL A 116 31.64 21.43 -14.38
CA VAL A 116 32.34 21.06 -15.61
C VAL A 116 32.48 22.27 -16.54
N ASN A 117 31.42 23.06 -16.73
CA ASN A 117 31.49 24.28 -17.54
C ASN A 117 32.48 25.31 -16.96
N THR A 118 32.53 25.43 -15.64
CA THR A 118 33.47 26.32 -14.94
C THR A 118 34.92 25.84 -15.11
N LEU A 119 35.17 24.53 -14.99
CA LEU A 119 36.47 23.92 -15.26
C LEU A 119 36.92 24.11 -16.71
N THR A 120 36.03 23.87 -17.67
CA THR A 120 36.33 24.04 -19.10
C THR A 120 36.66 25.49 -19.44
N THR A 121 35.89 26.46 -18.93
CA THR A 121 36.21 27.89 -19.10
C THR A 121 37.53 28.27 -18.44
N HIS A 122 37.84 27.72 -17.27
CA HIS A 122 39.11 27.99 -16.60
C HIS A 122 40.31 27.43 -17.39
N ILE A 123 40.21 26.20 -17.92
CA ILE A 123 41.23 25.59 -18.78
C ILE A 123 41.42 26.38 -20.07
N LEU A 124 40.34 26.77 -20.74
CA LEU A 124 40.39 27.56 -21.97
C LEU A 124 41.01 28.95 -21.73
N SER A 125 40.67 29.62 -20.61
CA SER A 125 41.27 30.90 -20.25
C SER A 125 42.78 30.79 -19.98
N LYS A 126 43.23 29.74 -19.29
CA LYS A 126 44.66 29.49 -19.04
C LYS A 126 45.44 29.20 -20.32
N LYS A 127 44.80 28.57 -21.31
CA LYS A 127 45.42 28.27 -22.60
C LYS A 127 45.56 29.54 -23.46
N SER A 128 44.62 30.47 -23.37
CA SER A 128 44.65 31.75 -24.08
C SER A 128 45.72 32.72 -23.57
N VAL A 129 46.11 32.65 -22.29
CA VAL A 129 47.13 33.55 -21.68
C VAL A 129 48.56 33.09 -22.01
N LYS A 130 48.74 31.89 -22.56
CA LYS A 130 50.05 31.30 -22.87
C LYS A 130 50.52 31.51 -24.31
N ASN A 131 49.67 32.10 -25.17
CA ASN A 131 49.99 32.55 -26.53
C ASN A 131 50.04 34.08 -26.56
#